data_AF-A0A0F9F9U7-F1
#
_entry.id   AF-A0A0F9F9U7-F1
#
_cell.length_a   1.000
_cell.length_b   1.000
_cell.length_c   1.000
_cell.angle_alpha   90.00
_cell.angle_beta   90.00
_cell.angle_gamma   90.00
#
_symmetry.space_group_name_H-M   'P 1'
#
loop_
_entity.id
_entity.type
_entity.pdbx_description
1 polymer ?
#
loop_
_entity_poly.entity_id
_entity_poly.type
_entity_poly.pdbx_seq_one_letter_code
_entity_poly.pdbx_strand_id
1 'polypeptide(L)'
;MAKIIANVLTGVAELAIRQPNDALAEWSTVQQQAGVESVKLYKGGSGNNGSTHFQMVPPTGITLAAWTIGIAAGQYSFYHWLQAITANFTQMEFRFEDPNSDAWVEITWMALQGTLGTAAWVQAILLDADTGGYGGVGEAGVSFFNFGPLTSMSGMEAAILGEGAVTDPADWILERVRLELWETSPERTCYVDTLVVANVAYTIEPGGTAPAMSLSSPFVEVGYTEDGVTITYTADEADVEVEEETFPIDRVLTKETAEITCNMAESTLDNINNAIAGAVLVGNLLTIGAGANKTMNLRIQAITPAGFLRQIFIPKATATGAVGMAYKKGEKTIVPVTFQALKAANTPAVTIVDNAA
;
A
#
# COMPACT_ATOMS: atom_id res chain seq x y z
N MET A 1 14.08 -42.94 0.63
CA MET A 1 13.29 -41.96 1.40
C MET A 1 13.72 -40.58 0.91
N ALA A 2 12.94 -39.98 0.01
CA ALA A 2 13.30 -38.71 -0.61
C ALA A 2 13.26 -37.61 0.45
N LYS A 3 14.37 -36.87 0.58
CA LYS A 3 14.50 -35.74 1.49
C LYS A 3 13.53 -34.66 0.99
N ILE A 4 12.40 -34.46 1.67
CA ILE A 4 11.48 -33.37 1.39
C ILE A 4 12.26 -32.08 1.61
N ILE A 5 12.57 -31.36 0.53
CA ILE A 5 13.20 -30.05 0.58
C ILE A 5 12.09 -29.07 0.99
N ALA A 6 11.82 -28.98 2.29
CA ALA A 6 10.69 -28.24 2.86
C ALA A 6 10.88 -26.71 2.91
N ASN A 7 11.94 -26.16 2.32
CA ASN A 7 12.30 -24.74 2.39
C ASN A 7 12.49 -24.08 1.02
N VAL A 8 11.75 -24.51 0.01
CA VAL A 8 11.72 -23.80 -1.29
C VAL A 8 10.44 -22.99 -1.35
N LEU A 9 10.56 -21.66 -1.46
CA LEU A 9 9.45 -20.80 -1.85
C LEU A 9 8.92 -21.31 -3.20
N THR A 10 7.67 -21.74 -3.24
CA THR A 10 7.09 -22.30 -4.46
C THR A 10 6.45 -21.18 -5.26
N GLY A 11 7.15 -20.68 -6.27
CA GLY A 11 6.58 -19.69 -7.18
C GLY A 11 7.62 -18.76 -7.80
N VAL A 12 7.23 -18.15 -8.89
CA VAL A 12 7.94 -17.04 -9.53
C VAL A 12 7.69 -15.82 -8.65
N ALA A 13 8.72 -15.18 -8.11
CA ALA A 13 8.55 -14.01 -7.27
C ALA A 13 8.20 -12.80 -8.16
N GLU A 14 7.20 -12.02 -7.74
CA GLU A 14 6.84 -10.77 -8.40
C GLU A 14 7.68 -9.65 -7.77
N LEU A 15 8.39 -8.90 -8.62
CA LEU A 15 9.11 -7.70 -8.21
C LEU A 15 8.29 -6.47 -8.61
N ALA A 16 8.06 -5.58 -7.66
CA ALA A 16 7.43 -4.29 -7.93
C ALA A 16 8.31 -3.16 -7.41
N ILE A 17 8.55 -2.16 -8.27
CA ILE A 17 9.42 -1.00 -8.01
C ILE A 17 8.57 0.26 -8.00
N ARG A 18 8.95 1.21 -7.14
CA ARG A 18 8.33 2.53 -7.10
C ARG A 18 9.37 3.63 -7.16
N GLN A 19 9.09 4.69 -7.93
CA GLN A 19 9.77 5.97 -7.77
C GLN A 19 9.46 6.49 -6.34
N PRO A 20 10.49 6.87 -5.55
CA PRO A 20 10.35 7.04 -4.10
C PRO A 20 9.36 8.14 -3.70
N ASN A 21 9.09 9.14 -4.56
CA ASN A 21 8.41 10.38 -4.15
C ASN A 21 7.11 10.72 -4.90
N ASP A 22 6.49 9.81 -5.65
CA ASP A 22 5.27 10.18 -6.41
C ASP A 22 3.96 9.88 -5.67
N ALA A 23 3.94 8.90 -4.77
CA ALA A 23 2.69 8.44 -4.13
C ALA A 23 2.96 7.55 -2.89
N LEU A 24 3.00 8.10 -1.67
CA LEU A 24 3.36 7.37 -0.44
C LEU A 24 2.19 7.19 0.55
N ALA A 25 2.08 5.99 1.14
CA ALA A 25 1.30 5.71 2.34
C ALA A 25 2.27 5.13 3.38
N GLU A 26 2.52 5.85 4.47
CA GLU A 26 3.49 5.46 5.49
C GLU A 26 3.03 5.87 6.90
N TRP A 27 3.58 5.22 7.92
CA TRP A 27 3.47 5.69 9.30
C TRP A 27 4.31 6.95 9.51
N SER A 28 3.77 7.90 10.27
CA SER A 28 4.43 9.18 10.48
C SER A 28 4.30 9.67 11.91
N THR A 29 5.43 10.13 12.46
CA THR A 29 5.50 10.84 13.74
C THR A 29 5.44 12.37 13.57
N VAL A 30 5.20 12.87 12.34
CA VAL A 30 5.25 14.32 12.05
C VAL A 30 3.97 15.02 12.49
N GLN A 31 2.82 14.41 12.20
CA GLN A 31 1.51 14.83 12.70
C GLN A 31 0.92 13.65 13.45
N GLN A 32 0.43 13.90 14.67
CA GLN A 32 -0.14 12.88 15.56
C GLN A 32 -1.41 13.47 16.17
N GLN A 33 -2.42 12.64 16.46
CA GLN A 33 -3.64 13.09 17.14
C GLN A 33 -3.92 12.29 18.41
N ALA A 34 -4.43 11.07 18.30
CA ALA A 34 -4.78 10.24 19.45
C ALA A 34 -3.61 9.33 19.87
N GLY A 35 -2.79 8.94 18.89
CA GLY A 35 -1.65 8.03 19.07
C GLY A 35 -0.28 8.69 19.04
N VAL A 36 0.75 7.87 18.85
CA VAL A 36 2.15 8.27 18.64
C VAL A 36 2.53 8.28 17.16
N GLU A 37 1.70 7.72 16.28
CA GLU A 37 1.84 7.81 14.84
C GLU A 37 0.50 8.11 14.17
N SER A 38 0.54 8.63 12.95
CA SER A 38 -0.59 8.70 12.04
C SER A 38 -0.20 8.16 10.67
N VAL A 39 -1.19 7.84 9.84
CA VAL A 39 -0.94 7.50 8.44
C VAL A 39 -0.75 8.77 7.64
N LYS A 40 0.42 8.92 7.02
CA LYS A 40 0.67 9.92 6.00
C LYS A 40 0.35 9.36 4.62
N LEU A 41 -0.69 9.90 3.99
CA LEU A 41 -1.01 9.72 2.58
C LEU A 41 -0.44 10.90 1.79
N TYR A 42 0.34 10.63 0.76
CA TYR A 42 1.09 11.62 0.02
C TYR A 42 1.07 11.36 -1.47
N LYS A 43 0.94 12.42 -2.28
CA LYS A 43 1.06 12.38 -3.74
C LYS A 43 1.97 13.50 -4.20
N GLY A 44 3.00 13.18 -4.99
CA GLY A 44 4.00 14.14 -5.50
C GLY A 44 3.53 15.01 -6.67
N GLY A 45 2.33 14.78 -7.18
CA GLY A 45 1.72 15.62 -8.24
C GLY A 45 2.26 15.39 -9.66
N SER A 46 2.90 14.24 -9.92
CA SER A 46 3.58 13.91 -11.18
C SER A 46 2.67 13.47 -12.34
N GLY A 47 1.34 13.42 -12.16
CA GLY A 47 0.42 13.02 -13.22
C GLY A 47 0.02 11.54 -13.22
N ASN A 48 0.67 10.69 -12.43
CA ASN A 48 0.47 9.24 -12.48
C ASN A 48 -0.84 8.80 -11.81
N ASN A 49 -1.68 8.09 -12.56
CA ASN A 49 -2.93 7.50 -12.06
C ASN A 49 -2.67 6.48 -10.94
N GLY A 50 -3.54 6.47 -9.94
CA GLY A 50 -3.51 5.53 -8.82
C GLY A 50 -3.70 6.24 -7.48
N SER A 51 -4.04 5.51 -6.42
CA SER A 51 -4.21 6.05 -5.07
C SER A 51 -3.12 5.64 -4.11
N THR A 52 -2.92 6.48 -3.10
CA THR A 52 -2.33 6.06 -1.83
C THR A 52 -3.46 5.89 -0.84
N HIS A 53 -3.48 4.75 -0.15
CA HIS A 53 -4.54 4.48 0.79
C HIS A 53 -4.08 3.73 2.02
N PHE A 54 -4.85 3.94 3.07
CA PHE A 54 -4.95 3.06 4.22
C PHE A 54 -6.23 2.24 4.07
N GLN A 55 -6.21 0.99 4.48
CA GLN A 55 -7.44 0.21 4.64
C GLN A 55 -7.41 -0.64 5.90
N MET A 56 -8.60 -0.97 6.40
CA MET A 56 -8.81 -1.91 7.50
C MET A 56 -10.05 -2.79 7.23
N VAL A 57 -10.12 -3.92 7.93
CA VAL A 57 -11.31 -4.80 7.95
C VAL A 57 -12.09 -4.49 9.22
N PRO A 58 -13.22 -3.75 9.16
CA PRO A 58 -13.97 -3.41 10.36
C PRO A 58 -14.51 -4.67 11.06
N PRO A 59 -14.92 -4.60 12.34
CA PRO A 59 -15.57 -5.72 13.00
C PRO A 59 -16.80 -6.19 12.21
N THR A 60 -16.96 -7.52 12.14
CA THR A 60 -17.99 -8.17 11.34
C THR A 60 -19.41 -7.79 11.82
N GLY A 61 -20.35 -7.77 10.88
CA GLY A 61 -21.79 -7.64 11.17
C GLY A 61 -22.40 -6.26 10.94
N ILE A 62 -21.66 -5.29 10.40
CA ILE A 62 -22.27 -4.05 9.89
C ILE A 62 -22.84 -4.37 8.51
N THR A 63 -24.17 -4.41 8.41
CA THR A 63 -24.87 -4.65 7.14
C THR A 63 -24.98 -3.36 6.33
N LEU A 64 -25.20 -3.45 5.01
CA LEU A 64 -25.46 -2.28 4.17
C LEU A 64 -26.67 -1.48 4.71
N ALA A 65 -27.75 -2.16 5.09
CA ALA A 65 -28.91 -1.52 5.71
C ALA A 65 -28.58 -0.80 7.04
N ALA A 66 -27.79 -1.43 7.92
CA ALA A 66 -27.36 -0.80 9.17
C ALA A 66 -26.44 0.40 8.92
N TRP A 67 -25.59 0.32 7.90
CA TRP A 67 -24.73 1.42 7.48
C TRP A 67 -25.51 2.64 7.02
N THR A 68 -26.54 2.45 6.17
CA THR A 68 -27.42 3.52 5.73
C THR A 68 -28.07 4.27 6.90
N ILE A 69 -28.56 3.53 7.90
CA ILE A 69 -29.16 4.10 9.11
C ILE A 69 -28.12 4.90 9.92
N GLY A 70 -26.89 4.40 10.01
CA GLY A 70 -25.81 5.03 10.76
C GLY A 70 -25.36 6.38 10.20
N ILE A 71 -25.55 6.64 8.90
CA ILE A 71 -25.22 7.92 8.25
C ILE A 71 -26.01 9.07 8.86
N ALA A 72 -27.34 8.94 8.97
CA ALA A 72 -28.20 9.96 9.55
C ALA A 72 -27.88 10.23 11.03
N ALA A 73 -27.28 9.25 11.71
CA ALA A 73 -26.83 9.35 13.09
C ALA A 73 -25.36 9.82 13.24
N GLY A 74 -24.67 10.13 12.15
CA GLY A 74 -23.28 10.61 12.17
C GLY A 74 -22.27 9.57 12.68
N GLN A 75 -22.55 8.27 12.44
CA GLN A 75 -21.77 7.17 13.02
C GLN A 75 -20.46 6.85 12.29
N TYR A 76 -20.21 7.51 11.16
CA TYR A 76 -19.04 7.31 10.32
C TYR A 76 -18.28 8.62 10.19
N SER A 77 -17.00 8.60 10.51
CA SER A 77 -16.16 9.79 10.41
C SER A 77 -14.69 9.42 10.41
N PHE A 78 -13.82 10.33 9.98
CA PHE A 78 -12.39 10.18 10.16
C PHE A 78 -11.77 11.52 10.55
N TYR A 79 -10.70 11.45 11.34
CA TYR A 79 -9.90 12.60 11.66
C TYR A 79 -8.74 12.73 10.70
N HIS A 80 -8.52 13.95 10.22
CA HIS A 80 -7.48 14.24 9.26
C HIS A 80 -6.76 15.54 9.58
N TRP A 81 -5.53 15.65 9.07
CA TRP A 81 -4.74 16.87 9.04
C TRP A 81 -4.19 17.07 7.62
N LEU A 82 -4.26 18.28 7.09
CA LEU A 82 -3.86 18.56 5.70
C LEU A 82 -2.58 19.42 5.66
N GLN A 83 -1.55 18.94 4.97
CA GLN A 83 -0.34 19.73 4.69
C GLN A 83 -0.48 20.43 3.35
N ALA A 84 -0.42 21.76 3.35
CA ALA A 84 -0.20 22.64 2.19
C ALA A 84 -0.86 22.21 0.86
N ILE A 85 -1.99 22.87 0.54
CA ILE A 85 -2.66 23.01 -0.77
C ILE A 85 -3.59 21.86 -1.20
N THR A 86 -4.84 22.25 -1.53
CA THR A 86 -6.01 21.49 -2.05
C THR A 86 -6.05 20.01 -1.68
N ALA A 87 -6.71 19.60 -0.60
CA ALA A 87 -7.05 18.18 -0.42
C ALA A 87 -8.24 17.80 -1.32
N ASN A 88 -8.09 18.01 -2.62
CA ASN A 88 -9.05 17.47 -3.56
C ASN A 88 -8.90 15.95 -3.49
N PHE A 89 -10.00 15.27 -3.14
CA PHE A 89 -10.15 13.80 -3.13
C PHE A 89 -9.39 13.04 -2.04
N THR A 90 -9.37 13.54 -0.81
CA THR A 90 -9.39 12.58 0.31
C THR A 90 -10.78 11.98 0.36
N GLN A 91 -10.88 10.67 0.14
CA GLN A 91 -12.13 9.93 0.08
C GLN A 91 -12.11 8.75 1.04
N MET A 92 -13.31 8.33 1.44
CA MET A 92 -13.52 7.16 2.26
C MET A 92 -14.38 6.17 1.49
N GLU A 93 -13.92 4.93 1.38
CA GLU A 93 -14.64 3.87 0.68
C GLU A 93 -15.12 2.80 1.66
N PHE A 94 -16.34 2.36 1.46
CA PHE A 94 -16.98 1.27 2.20
C PHE A 94 -17.29 0.16 1.22
N ARG A 95 -16.72 -1.03 1.41
CA ARG A 95 -17.01 -2.20 0.57
C ARG A 95 -17.84 -3.19 1.34
N PHE A 96 -18.98 -3.53 0.76
CA PHE A 96 -19.87 -4.57 1.22
C PHE A 96 -19.80 -5.76 0.28
N GLU A 97 -19.79 -6.96 0.84
CA GLU A 97 -19.81 -8.22 0.10
C GLU A 97 -21.02 -9.05 0.53
N ASP A 98 -21.63 -9.75 -0.41
CA ASP A 98 -22.68 -10.72 -0.12
C ASP A 98 -22.04 -12.04 0.33
N PRO A 99 -22.29 -12.53 1.56
CA PRO A 99 -21.71 -13.79 2.04
C PRO A 99 -22.20 -15.03 1.26
N ASN A 100 -23.24 -14.88 0.44
CA ASN A 100 -23.85 -15.96 -0.33
C ASN A 100 -23.45 -15.97 -1.82
N SER A 101 -22.63 -15.01 -2.26
CA SER A 101 -22.18 -14.93 -3.66
C SER A 101 -20.82 -14.22 -3.78
N ASP A 102 -20.32 -14.03 -5.02
CA ASP A 102 -19.12 -13.22 -5.29
C ASP A 102 -19.48 -11.72 -5.53
N ALA A 103 -20.70 -11.32 -5.20
CA ALA A 103 -21.20 -9.97 -5.40
C ALA A 103 -20.61 -9.00 -4.37
N TRP A 104 -20.37 -7.77 -4.81
CA TRP A 104 -19.82 -6.72 -3.96
C TRP A 104 -20.21 -5.34 -4.45
N VAL A 105 -20.28 -4.40 -3.51
CA VAL A 105 -20.61 -3.00 -3.76
C VAL A 105 -19.66 -2.15 -2.95
N GLU A 106 -19.12 -1.15 -3.61
CA GLU A 106 -18.24 -0.16 -3.02
C GLU A 106 -18.92 1.20 -3.10
N ILE A 107 -18.95 1.86 -1.96
CA ILE A 107 -19.51 3.18 -1.79
C ILE A 107 -18.37 4.13 -1.49
N THR A 108 -18.21 5.16 -2.32
CA THR A 108 -17.17 6.18 -2.20
C THR A 108 -17.78 7.47 -1.67
N TRP A 109 -17.32 7.93 -0.51
CA TRP A 109 -17.64 9.22 0.07
C TRP A 109 -16.48 10.20 -0.13
N MET A 110 -16.75 11.38 -0.70
CA MET A 110 -15.72 12.37 -1.02
C MET A 110 -15.78 13.59 -0.08
N ALA A 111 -15.67 13.34 1.22
CA ALA A 111 -15.83 14.32 2.30
C ALA A 111 -15.12 15.67 2.07
N LEU A 112 -13.92 15.63 1.48
CA LEU A 112 -13.05 16.80 1.36
C LEU A 112 -12.96 17.34 -0.08
N GLN A 113 -13.84 16.90 -0.99
CA GLN A 113 -13.84 17.38 -2.37
C GLN A 113 -13.94 18.91 -2.44
N GLY A 114 -12.94 19.57 -3.04
CA GLY A 114 -12.91 21.03 -3.17
C GLY A 114 -12.47 21.79 -1.92
N THR A 115 -12.04 21.12 -0.84
CA THR A 115 -11.59 21.79 0.40
C THR A 115 -10.18 22.40 0.23
N LEU A 116 -10.04 23.69 0.62
CA LEU A 116 -8.80 24.46 0.49
C LEU A 116 -8.17 24.75 1.87
N GLY A 117 -6.85 24.54 2.00
CA GLY A 117 -6.07 25.07 3.12
C GLY A 117 -5.07 24.10 3.74
N THR A 118 -4.34 24.58 4.75
CA THR A 118 -3.68 23.74 5.77
C THR A 118 -4.67 23.67 6.93
N ALA A 119 -5.10 22.46 7.30
CA ALA A 119 -6.08 22.27 8.36
C ALA A 119 -5.40 21.63 9.55
N ALA A 120 -5.71 22.13 10.76
CA ALA A 120 -5.46 21.40 11.99
C ALA A 120 -6.21 20.05 11.96
N TRP A 121 -6.02 19.21 12.98
CA TRP A 121 -6.81 17.99 13.10
C TRP A 121 -8.30 18.31 13.13
N VAL A 122 -9.03 17.83 12.12
CA VAL A 122 -10.47 18.04 11.96
C VAL A 122 -11.13 16.70 11.75
N GLN A 123 -12.29 16.51 12.37
CA GLN A 123 -13.16 15.37 12.11
C GLN A 123 -14.02 15.67 10.89
N ALA A 124 -13.88 14.86 9.84
CA ALA A 124 -14.85 14.81 8.76
C ALA A 124 -15.92 13.78 9.14
N ILE A 125 -17.16 14.21 9.32
CA ILE A 125 -18.30 13.34 9.64
C ILE A 125 -19.09 13.09 8.37
N LEU A 126 -19.41 11.82 8.10
CA LEU A 126 -20.27 11.44 6.98
C LEU A 126 -21.69 11.88 7.29
N LEU A 127 -22.18 12.82 6.50
CA LEU A 127 -23.53 13.34 6.60
C LEU A 127 -24.34 12.93 5.38
N ASP A 128 -25.66 12.92 5.56
CA ASP A 128 -26.58 12.57 4.48
C ASP A 128 -26.47 13.53 3.28
N ALA A 129 -26.18 14.81 3.53
CA ALA A 129 -26.04 15.82 2.49
C ALA A 129 -24.74 15.72 1.67
N ASP A 130 -23.82 14.81 2.04
CA ASP A 130 -22.54 14.68 1.37
C ASP A 130 -22.67 14.03 -0.01
N THR A 131 -21.65 14.24 -0.84
CA THR A 131 -21.57 13.66 -2.18
C THR A 131 -20.69 12.42 -2.21
N GLY A 132 -21.04 11.52 -3.13
CA GLY A 132 -20.34 10.26 -3.30
C GLY A 132 -20.69 9.58 -4.63
N GLY A 133 -20.20 8.35 -4.77
CA GLY A 133 -20.53 7.44 -5.85
C GLY A 133 -20.61 6.01 -5.33
N TYR A 134 -21.12 5.11 -6.15
CA TYR A 134 -21.13 3.70 -5.85
C TYR A 134 -20.85 2.88 -7.11
N GLY A 135 -20.30 1.69 -6.94
CA GLY A 135 -20.10 0.74 -8.02
C GLY A 135 -19.82 -0.65 -7.49
N GLY A 136 -19.94 -1.64 -8.35
CA GLY A 136 -19.81 -3.03 -7.90
C GLY A 136 -20.16 -4.05 -8.95
N VAL A 137 -20.32 -5.28 -8.48
CA VAL A 137 -20.84 -6.42 -9.22
C VAL A 137 -22.04 -6.94 -8.43
N GLY A 138 -23.23 -6.91 -9.03
CA GLY A 138 -24.44 -7.39 -8.37
C GLY A 138 -24.53 -8.91 -8.34
N GLU A 139 -25.49 -9.46 -7.60
CA GLU A 139 -25.73 -10.91 -7.45
C GLU A 139 -25.98 -11.64 -8.79
N ALA A 140 -26.46 -10.92 -9.81
CA ALA A 140 -26.60 -11.45 -11.17
C ALA A 140 -25.28 -11.48 -11.97
N GLY A 141 -24.15 -11.09 -11.37
CA GLY A 141 -22.83 -11.00 -12.01
C GLY A 141 -22.64 -9.78 -12.92
N VAL A 142 -23.57 -8.82 -12.91
CA VAL A 142 -23.51 -7.62 -13.76
C VAL A 142 -22.82 -6.49 -13.01
N SER A 143 -21.84 -5.85 -13.66
CA SER A 143 -21.18 -4.66 -13.13
C SER A 143 -22.08 -3.44 -13.22
N PHE A 144 -22.10 -2.62 -12.17
CA PHE A 144 -22.80 -1.34 -12.13
C PHE A 144 -21.87 -0.26 -11.59
N PHE A 145 -22.09 0.98 -12.01
CA PHE A 145 -21.33 2.13 -11.54
C PHE A 145 -22.17 3.38 -11.72
N ASN A 146 -22.26 4.20 -10.68
CA ASN A 146 -22.92 5.48 -10.73
C ASN A 146 -22.15 6.51 -9.90
N PHE A 147 -21.99 7.68 -10.48
CA PHE A 147 -21.31 8.81 -9.88
C PHE A 147 -22.21 10.02 -10.07
N GLY A 148 -22.71 10.62 -8.99
CA GLY A 148 -23.61 11.74 -9.20
C GLY A 148 -24.06 12.47 -7.94
N PRO A 149 -24.47 13.75 -8.08
CA PRO A 149 -25.01 14.59 -7.02
C PRO A 149 -26.47 14.24 -6.64
N LEU A 150 -26.96 13.05 -6.99
CA LEU A 150 -28.40 12.75 -7.07
C LEU A 150 -28.95 11.88 -5.95
N THR A 151 -28.11 11.36 -5.07
CA THR A 151 -28.59 10.70 -3.85
C THR A 151 -27.78 11.16 -2.67
N SER A 152 -28.51 11.58 -1.65
CA SER A 152 -27.96 11.73 -0.30
C SER A 152 -27.33 10.39 0.11
N MET A 153 -26.33 10.41 0.98
CA MET A 153 -25.60 9.19 1.34
C MET A 153 -26.53 8.11 1.93
N SER A 154 -27.60 8.51 2.63
CA SER A 154 -28.65 7.58 3.11
C SER A 154 -29.61 7.07 2.01
N GLY A 155 -29.61 7.69 0.82
CA GLY A 155 -30.35 7.22 -0.34
C GLY A 155 -29.62 6.15 -1.17
N MET A 156 -28.36 5.83 -0.83
CA MET A 156 -27.54 4.91 -1.63
C MET A 156 -28.06 3.49 -1.64
N GLU A 157 -28.55 2.97 -0.52
CA GLU A 157 -29.15 1.62 -0.47
C GLU A 157 -30.32 1.49 -1.47
N ALA A 158 -31.24 2.46 -1.47
CA ALA A 158 -32.36 2.47 -2.40
C ALA A 158 -31.92 2.60 -3.87
N ALA A 159 -30.86 3.37 -4.13
CA ALA A 159 -30.29 3.50 -5.47
C ALA A 159 -29.67 2.18 -5.95
N ILE A 160 -28.87 1.52 -5.12
CA ILE A 160 -28.23 0.23 -5.41
C ILE A 160 -29.29 -0.86 -5.63
N LEU A 161 -30.34 -0.89 -4.80
CA LEU A 161 -31.51 -1.77 -5.00
C LEU A 161 -32.18 -1.52 -6.35
N GLY A 162 -32.30 -0.26 -6.76
CA GLY A 162 -32.88 0.14 -8.05
C GLY A 162 -32.10 -0.37 -9.27
N GLU A 163 -30.79 -0.61 -9.13
CA GLU A 163 -29.96 -1.24 -10.16
C GLU A 163 -30.21 -2.76 -10.26
N GLY A 164 -30.94 -3.36 -9.32
CA GLY A 164 -31.09 -4.81 -9.20
C GLY A 164 -29.79 -5.52 -8.81
N ALA A 165 -28.85 -4.78 -8.21
CA ALA A 165 -27.53 -5.29 -7.82
C ALA A 165 -27.53 -6.09 -6.52
N VAL A 166 -28.43 -5.71 -5.60
CA VAL A 166 -28.59 -6.25 -4.25
C VAL A 166 -30.02 -6.77 -4.11
N THR A 167 -30.23 -7.99 -3.62
CA THR A 167 -31.60 -8.49 -3.36
C THR A 167 -32.05 -8.28 -1.92
N ASP A 168 -31.14 -8.36 -0.94
CA ASP A 168 -31.41 -8.07 0.46
C ASP A 168 -30.24 -7.31 1.11
N PRO A 169 -30.30 -5.97 1.28
CA PRO A 169 -29.20 -5.19 1.85
C PRO A 169 -28.90 -5.51 3.32
N ALA A 170 -29.71 -6.35 3.97
CA ALA A 170 -29.44 -6.84 5.31
C ALA A 170 -28.43 -8.00 5.35
N ASP A 171 -28.15 -8.69 4.23
CA ASP A 171 -27.15 -9.77 4.19
C ASP A 171 -25.76 -9.32 3.70
N TRP A 172 -25.68 -8.18 3.00
CA TRP A 172 -24.42 -7.58 2.55
C TRP A 172 -23.62 -7.01 3.72
N ILE A 173 -22.43 -7.54 3.97
CA ILE A 173 -21.59 -7.21 5.14
C ILE A 173 -20.45 -6.28 4.74
N LEU A 174 -20.20 -5.25 5.56
CA LEU A 174 -19.04 -4.38 5.41
C LEU A 174 -17.75 -5.14 5.70
N GLU A 175 -16.98 -5.43 4.65
CA GLU A 175 -15.73 -6.18 4.73
C GLU A 175 -14.49 -5.28 4.67
N ARG A 176 -14.63 -4.05 4.16
CA ARG A 176 -13.48 -3.14 4.04
C ARG A 176 -13.88 -1.69 4.20
N VAL A 177 -13.05 -0.97 4.94
CA VAL A 177 -13.04 0.48 4.96
C VAL A 177 -11.68 0.97 4.49
N ARG A 178 -11.67 1.90 3.52
CA ARG A 178 -10.46 2.48 2.96
C ARG A 178 -10.50 4.00 3.07
N LEU A 179 -9.37 4.60 3.42
CA LEU A 179 -9.14 6.04 3.34
C LEU A 179 -8.07 6.29 2.29
N GLU A 180 -8.42 7.10 1.31
CA GLU A 180 -7.69 7.20 0.06
C GLU A 180 -7.43 8.66 -0.30
N LEU A 181 -6.23 8.90 -0.83
CA LEU A 181 -5.87 10.17 -1.46
C LEU A 181 -5.72 9.93 -2.97
N TRP A 182 -6.69 10.44 -3.72
CA TRP A 182 -6.85 10.22 -5.17
C TRP A 182 -6.65 11.50 -5.97
N GLU A 183 -5.44 11.81 -6.42
CA GLU A 183 -5.25 12.83 -7.48
C GLU A 183 -3.86 12.77 -8.09
N THR A 184 -3.75 13.28 -9.32
CA THR A 184 -2.51 13.26 -10.11
C THR A 184 -1.68 14.53 -9.94
N SER A 185 -2.27 15.67 -9.53
CA SER A 185 -1.59 16.96 -9.37
C SER A 185 -2.52 18.03 -8.75
N PRO A 186 -2.00 19.09 -8.07
CA PRO A 186 -0.65 19.26 -7.53
C PRO A 186 -0.28 18.29 -6.40
N GLU A 187 0.93 18.45 -5.84
CA GLU A 187 1.42 17.69 -4.67
C GLU A 187 0.46 17.83 -3.47
N ARG A 188 0.24 16.72 -2.75
CA ARG A 188 -0.73 16.59 -1.66
C ARG A 188 -0.17 15.80 -0.50
N THR A 189 -0.50 16.21 0.72
CA THR A 189 -0.32 15.36 1.91
C THR A 189 -1.54 15.44 2.82
N CYS A 190 -2.07 14.28 3.17
CA CYS A 190 -3.13 14.10 4.16
C CYS A 190 -2.63 13.14 5.24
N TYR A 191 -2.77 13.53 6.50
CA TYR A 191 -2.52 12.65 7.62
C TYR A 191 -3.84 12.19 8.19
N VAL A 192 -3.95 10.91 8.52
CA VAL A 192 -5.14 10.28 9.08
C VAL A 192 -4.74 9.52 10.33
N ASP A 193 -5.46 9.72 11.42
CA ASP A 193 -5.11 9.12 12.73
C ASP A 193 -6.24 8.28 13.31
N THR A 194 -7.45 8.83 13.39
CA THR A 194 -8.59 8.12 14.00
C THR A 194 -9.71 7.94 12.99
N LEU A 195 -10.25 6.74 12.92
CA LEU A 195 -11.41 6.40 12.10
C LEU A 195 -12.56 5.93 12.99
N VAL A 196 -13.78 6.41 12.73
CA VAL A 196 -14.98 6.01 13.45
C VAL A 196 -15.88 5.25 12.48
N VAL A 197 -16.23 4.01 12.85
CA VAL A 197 -17.14 3.16 12.09
C VAL A 197 -18.21 2.64 13.04
N ALA A 198 -19.48 2.92 12.74
CA ALA A 198 -20.62 2.55 13.58
C ALA A 198 -20.44 3.01 15.05
N ASN A 199 -20.03 4.26 15.26
CA ASN A 199 -19.73 4.86 16.58
C ASN A 199 -18.57 4.23 17.35
N VAL A 200 -17.82 3.30 16.76
CA VAL A 200 -16.60 2.75 17.36
C VAL A 200 -15.41 3.49 16.78
N ALA A 201 -14.60 4.09 17.65
CA ALA A 201 -13.37 4.77 17.26
C ALA A 201 -12.19 3.79 17.21
N TYR A 202 -11.44 3.83 16.12
CA TYR A 202 -10.25 3.03 15.86
C TYR A 202 -9.05 3.97 15.69
N THR A 203 -8.02 3.77 16.50
CA THR A 203 -6.73 4.45 16.34
C THR A 203 -5.94 3.72 15.27
N ILE A 204 -5.55 4.46 14.22
CA ILE A 204 -4.83 3.99 13.06
C ILE A 204 -3.33 4.21 13.28
N GLU A 205 -2.69 3.27 13.97
CA GLU A 205 -1.24 3.23 14.21
C GLU A 205 -0.77 1.78 14.42
N PRO A 206 0.53 1.46 14.27
CA PRO A 206 1.05 0.13 14.60
C PRO A 206 0.77 -0.24 16.06
N GLY A 207 0.04 -1.33 16.27
CA GLY A 207 -0.40 -1.74 17.61
C GLY A 207 -1.61 -0.97 18.16
N GLY A 208 -2.20 -0.08 17.36
CA GLY A 208 -3.46 0.60 17.65
C GLY A 208 -4.67 -0.36 17.62
N THR A 209 -5.86 0.20 17.76
CA THR A 209 -7.10 -0.59 17.86
C THR A 209 -7.71 -0.97 16.51
N ALA A 210 -7.25 -0.39 15.40
CA ALA A 210 -7.74 -0.73 14.07
C ALA A 210 -7.32 -2.17 13.68
N PRO A 211 -8.28 -3.06 13.35
CA PRO A 211 -8.01 -4.43 12.92
C PRO A 211 -7.44 -4.53 11.50
N ALA A 212 -6.60 -5.54 11.25
CA ALA A 212 -6.15 -5.97 9.91
C ALA A 212 -5.76 -4.82 8.95
N MET A 213 -4.98 -3.87 9.47
CA MET A 213 -4.59 -2.67 8.75
C MET A 213 -3.60 -2.98 7.62
N SER A 214 -3.78 -2.32 6.47
CA SER A 214 -2.76 -2.27 5.43
C SER A 214 -2.60 -0.87 4.85
N LEU A 215 -1.35 -0.52 4.57
CA LEU A 215 -0.98 0.68 3.83
C LEU A 215 -0.61 0.27 2.41
N SER A 216 -1.18 0.98 1.44
CA SER A 216 -0.93 0.73 0.04
C SER A 216 -0.54 2.00 -0.68
N SER A 217 0.45 1.85 -1.53
CA SER A 217 0.89 2.83 -2.51
C SER A 217 0.98 2.10 -3.85
N PRO A 218 0.75 2.76 -4.98
CA PRO A 218 0.84 2.10 -6.27
C PRO A 218 2.30 1.71 -6.49
N PHE A 219 2.60 0.41 -6.42
CA PHE A 219 3.83 -0.14 -6.96
C PHE A 219 3.62 -0.38 -8.45
N VAL A 220 4.65 -0.11 -9.24
CA VAL A 220 4.65 -0.52 -10.64
C VAL A 220 5.22 -1.93 -10.67
N GLU A 221 4.42 -2.88 -11.15
CA GLU A 221 4.90 -4.24 -11.41
C GLU A 221 6.02 -4.18 -12.45
N VAL A 222 7.17 -4.71 -12.09
CA VAL A 222 8.37 -4.81 -12.95
C VAL A 222 8.33 -6.12 -13.73
N GLY A 223 7.58 -7.09 -13.21
CA GLY A 223 7.32 -8.38 -13.77
C GLY A 223 7.87 -9.50 -12.89
N TYR A 224 8.15 -10.63 -13.53
CA TYR A 224 8.51 -11.86 -12.86
C TYR A 224 10.03 -12.07 -12.82
N THR A 225 10.51 -12.70 -11.76
CA THR A 225 11.92 -13.13 -11.68
C THR A 225 12.11 -14.50 -12.33
N GLU A 226 13.05 -14.67 -13.26
CA GLU A 226 13.27 -15.97 -13.93
C GLU A 226 13.70 -17.07 -12.93
N ASP A 227 14.54 -16.71 -11.95
CA ASP A 227 15.15 -17.67 -11.00
C ASP A 227 14.80 -17.39 -9.52
N GLY A 228 13.81 -16.54 -9.26
CA GLY A 228 13.46 -16.08 -7.92
C GLY A 228 14.27 -14.88 -7.43
N VAL A 229 14.19 -14.62 -6.12
CA VAL A 229 14.90 -13.52 -5.45
C VAL A 229 15.79 -14.10 -4.34
N THR A 230 17.04 -13.64 -4.29
CA THR A 230 17.97 -13.94 -3.20
C THR A 230 18.13 -12.72 -2.31
N ILE A 231 17.97 -12.91 -1.00
CA ILE A 231 18.25 -11.88 0.01
C ILE A 231 19.47 -12.32 0.82
N THR A 232 20.52 -11.51 0.79
CA THR A 232 21.75 -11.71 1.55
C THR A 232 21.79 -10.68 2.68
N TYR A 233 21.65 -11.13 3.92
CA TYR A 233 21.88 -10.32 5.10
C TYR A 233 23.29 -10.57 5.65
N THR A 234 24.00 -9.49 5.96
CA THR A 234 25.32 -9.54 6.62
C THR A 234 25.35 -8.58 7.79
N ALA A 235 26.00 -9.01 8.86
CA ALA A 235 26.16 -8.26 10.10
C ALA A 235 27.63 -8.30 10.52
N ASP A 236 28.23 -7.13 10.71
CA ASP A 236 29.56 -6.99 11.28
C ASP A 236 29.42 -6.75 12.79
N GLU A 237 30.04 -7.61 13.58
CA GLU A 237 30.02 -7.55 15.05
C GLU A 237 31.38 -7.10 15.59
N ALA A 238 31.37 -6.37 16.71
CA ALA A 238 32.55 -6.11 17.52
C ALA A 238 32.36 -6.65 18.94
N ASP A 239 33.39 -7.29 19.45
CA ASP A 239 33.46 -7.78 20.83
C ASP A 239 33.56 -6.60 21.81
N VAL A 240 32.80 -6.66 22.90
CA VAL A 240 32.93 -5.77 24.05
C VAL A 240 33.78 -6.50 25.09
N GLU A 241 35.00 -6.01 25.31
CA GLU A 241 35.97 -6.60 26.23
C GLU A 241 36.07 -5.78 27.52
N VAL A 242 36.36 -6.47 28.63
CA VAL A 242 36.63 -5.88 29.95
C VAL A 242 37.92 -6.48 30.48
N GLU A 243 38.78 -5.66 31.09
CA GLU A 243 40.17 -6.06 31.44
C GLU A 243 40.25 -7.25 32.41
N GLU A 244 39.25 -7.43 33.28
CA GLU A 244 39.21 -8.52 34.25
C GLU A 244 38.75 -9.87 33.67
N GLU A 245 38.21 -9.88 32.46
CA GLU A 245 37.67 -11.08 31.81
C GLU A 245 38.49 -11.45 30.58
N THR A 246 38.77 -12.75 30.41
CA THR A 246 39.56 -13.23 29.26
C THR A 246 38.70 -13.54 28.04
N PHE A 247 37.38 -13.41 28.15
CA PHE A 247 36.42 -13.58 27.06
C PHE A 247 35.60 -12.29 26.89
N PRO A 248 35.16 -11.98 25.66
CA PRO A 248 34.22 -10.89 25.43
C PRO A 248 32.98 -11.06 26.30
N ILE A 249 32.54 -9.98 26.94
CA ILE A 249 31.34 -9.98 27.78
C ILE A 249 30.07 -9.75 26.97
N ASP A 250 30.19 -9.16 25.77
CA ASP A 250 29.09 -8.88 24.86
C ASP A 250 29.58 -8.71 23.42
N ARG A 251 28.64 -8.67 22.47
CA ARG A 251 28.89 -8.32 21.07
C ARG A 251 27.88 -7.29 20.59
N VAL A 252 28.40 -6.24 19.95
CA VAL A 252 27.58 -5.19 19.39
C VAL A 252 27.61 -5.22 17.87
N LEU A 253 26.45 -5.08 17.25
CA LEU A 253 26.33 -4.88 15.82
C LEU A 253 26.91 -3.51 15.45
N THR A 254 27.92 -3.50 14.59
CA THR A 254 28.58 -2.28 14.12
C THR A 254 28.09 -1.86 12.74
N LYS A 255 27.64 -2.82 11.94
CA LYS A 255 27.10 -2.59 10.61
C LYS A 255 26.22 -3.75 10.20
N GLU A 256 25.13 -3.43 9.52
CA GLU A 256 24.26 -4.42 8.89
C GLU A 256 24.05 -4.03 7.43
N THR A 257 24.03 -5.01 6.53
CA THR A 257 23.64 -4.78 5.14
C THR A 257 22.69 -5.87 4.66
N ALA A 258 21.73 -5.48 3.83
CA ALA A 258 20.85 -6.40 3.13
C ALA A 258 20.95 -6.13 1.62
N GLU A 259 21.32 -7.17 0.88
CA GLU A 259 21.43 -7.16 -0.57
C GLU A 259 20.36 -8.07 -1.17
N ILE A 260 19.68 -7.58 -2.21
CA ILE A 260 18.60 -8.26 -2.90
C ILE A 260 19.05 -8.47 -4.33
N THR A 261 19.23 -9.71 -4.75
CA THR A 261 19.66 -10.06 -6.11
C THR A 261 18.58 -10.85 -6.82
N CYS A 262 18.23 -10.43 -8.03
CA CYS A 262 17.27 -11.13 -8.87
C CYS A 262 17.52 -10.93 -10.37
N ASN A 263 16.97 -11.84 -11.16
CA ASN A 263 17.00 -11.83 -12.62
C ASN A 263 15.62 -11.46 -13.14
N MET A 264 15.42 -10.23 -13.62
CA MET A 264 14.14 -9.80 -14.18
C MET A 264 13.95 -10.41 -15.58
N ALA A 265 12.81 -11.07 -15.80
CA ALA A 265 12.52 -11.77 -17.06
C ALA A 265 12.18 -10.78 -18.20
N GLU A 266 11.64 -9.61 -17.85
CA GLU A 266 11.21 -8.59 -18.80
C GLU A 266 12.33 -7.58 -19.05
N SER A 267 12.83 -7.52 -20.28
CA SER A 267 13.86 -6.55 -20.72
C SER A 267 13.24 -5.23 -21.21
N THR A 268 12.34 -4.62 -20.43
CA THR A 268 11.75 -3.30 -20.74
C THR A 268 12.75 -2.16 -20.45
N LEU A 269 12.57 -1.00 -21.08
CA LEU A 269 13.42 0.17 -20.80
C LEU A 269 13.31 0.62 -19.34
N ASP A 270 12.14 0.49 -18.72
CA ASP A 270 11.92 0.80 -17.30
C ASP A 270 12.73 -0.14 -16.40
N ASN A 271 12.74 -1.43 -16.69
CA ASN A 271 13.48 -2.43 -15.92
C ASN A 271 14.99 -2.19 -16.02
N ILE A 272 15.48 -1.86 -17.22
CA ILE A 272 16.88 -1.50 -17.43
C ILE A 272 17.22 -0.19 -16.70
N ASN A 273 16.32 0.81 -16.72
CA ASN A 273 16.46 2.08 -16.02
C ASN A 273 16.51 1.89 -14.49
N ASN A 274 15.78 0.92 -13.96
CA ASN A 274 15.77 0.57 -12.54
C ASN A 274 17.00 -0.25 -12.14
N ALA A 275 17.49 -1.14 -13.01
CA ALA A 275 18.68 -1.94 -12.76
C ALA A 275 19.98 -1.11 -12.76
N ILE A 276 20.02 -0.01 -13.51
CA ILE A 276 21.21 0.83 -13.66
C ILE A 276 21.01 2.13 -12.88
N ALA A 277 21.71 2.24 -11.74
CA ALA A 277 21.66 3.39 -10.83
C ALA A 277 21.75 4.75 -11.55
N GLY A 278 22.71 4.92 -12.46
CA GLY A 278 22.98 6.18 -13.18
C GLY A 278 22.28 6.31 -14.53
N ALA A 279 21.27 5.49 -14.82
CA ALA A 279 20.50 5.60 -16.06
C ALA A 279 19.44 6.72 -15.98
N VAL A 280 19.03 7.28 -17.12
CA VAL A 280 17.94 8.25 -17.21
C VAL A 280 17.06 7.85 -18.39
N LEU A 281 15.78 7.64 -18.14
CA LEU A 281 14.77 7.32 -19.15
C LEU A 281 13.92 8.57 -19.42
N VAL A 282 13.84 8.99 -20.69
CA VAL A 282 12.95 10.06 -21.15
C VAL A 282 12.21 9.56 -22.38
N GLY A 283 10.91 9.29 -22.24
CA GLY A 283 10.12 8.67 -23.29
C GLY A 283 10.69 7.30 -23.66
N ASN A 284 11.15 7.15 -24.89
CA ASN A 284 11.76 5.92 -25.42
C ASN A 284 13.30 5.97 -25.47
N LEU A 285 13.94 6.96 -24.82
CA LEU A 285 15.39 7.12 -24.79
C LEU A 285 15.94 6.83 -23.39
N LEU A 286 16.77 5.78 -23.28
CA LEU A 286 17.53 5.46 -22.08
C LEU A 286 18.99 5.91 -22.24
N THR A 287 19.46 6.78 -21.35
CA THR A 287 20.85 7.26 -21.32
C THR A 287 21.57 6.71 -20.09
N ILE A 288 22.76 6.14 -20.24
CA ILE A 288 23.56 5.59 -19.13
C ILE A 288 24.69 6.57 -18.79
N GLY A 289 24.92 6.84 -17.51
CA GLY A 289 25.99 7.72 -17.03
C GLY A 289 25.62 9.21 -17.00
N ALA A 290 24.36 9.54 -17.28
CA ALA A 290 23.81 10.91 -17.22
C ALA A 290 22.98 11.17 -15.95
N GLY A 291 22.72 10.14 -15.13
CA GLY A 291 21.87 10.22 -13.95
C GLY A 291 22.63 10.29 -12.63
N ALA A 292 21.89 10.61 -11.57
CA ALA A 292 22.32 10.45 -10.18
C ALA A 292 21.88 9.09 -9.62
N ASN A 293 22.46 8.69 -8.49
CA ASN A 293 22.07 7.44 -7.84
C ASN A 293 20.59 7.48 -7.40
N LYS A 294 19.80 6.51 -7.86
CA LYS A 294 18.36 6.46 -7.60
C LYS A 294 18.07 5.60 -6.39
N THR A 295 17.24 6.12 -5.50
CA THR A 295 16.59 5.31 -4.48
C THR A 295 15.22 4.87 -4.95
N MET A 296 14.76 3.72 -4.50
CA MET A 296 13.43 3.17 -4.81
C MET A 296 12.90 2.32 -3.66
N ASN A 297 11.59 2.09 -3.65
CA ASN A 297 10.96 1.13 -2.74
C ASN A 297 10.81 -0.19 -3.48
N LEU A 298 11.08 -1.30 -2.80
CA LEU A 298 10.92 -2.64 -3.36
C LEU A 298 9.86 -3.40 -2.59
N ARG A 299 8.98 -4.07 -3.32
CA ARG A 299 8.10 -5.10 -2.80
C ARG A 299 8.35 -6.39 -3.57
N ILE A 300 8.58 -7.47 -2.83
CA ILE A 300 8.70 -8.82 -3.38
C ILE A 300 7.58 -9.65 -2.79
N GLN A 301 6.84 -10.35 -3.65
CA GLN A 301 5.77 -11.24 -3.25
C GLN A 301 6.07 -12.67 -3.71
N ALA A 302 5.87 -13.63 -2.80
CA ALA A 302 6.05 -15.05 -3.07
C ALA A 302 5.11 -15.88 -2.19
N ILE A 303 4.86 -17.14 -2.58
CA ILE A 303 4.07 -18.07 -1.78
C ILE A 303 5.01 -18.90 -0.90
N THR A 304 4.72 -18.91 0.40
CA THR A 304 5.43 -19.75 1.38
C THR A 304 5.14 -21.23 1.15
N PRO A 305 5.99 -22.16 1.63
CA PRO A 305 5.68 -23.60 1.57
C PRO A 305 4.35 -23.99 2.22
N ALA A 306 3.83 -23.16 3.14
CA ALA A 306 2.55 -23.37 3.82
C ALA A 306 1.35 -22.78 3.06
N GLY A 307 1.56 -22.18 1.88
CA GLY A 307 0.51 -21.59 1.05
C GLY A 307 0.18 -20.13 1.37
N PHE A 308 0.79 -19.53 2.40
CA PHE A 308 0.59 -18.12 2.72
C PHE A 308 1.34 -17.21 1.76
N LEU A 309 0.77 -16.03 1.47
CA LEU A 309 1.45 -14.97 0.75
C LEU A 309 2.50 -14.32 1.68
N ARG A 310 3.77 -14.42 1.29
CA ARG A 310 4.88 -13.69 1.90
C ARG A 310 5.11 -12.40 1.14
N GLN A 311 5.09 -11.30 1.88
CA GLN A 311 5.51 -9.99 1.38
C GLN A 311 6.83 -9.58 2.04
N ILE A 312 7.82 -9.26 1.23
CA ILE A 312 9.07 -8.64 1.67
C ILE A 312 9.04 -7.19 1.18
N PHE A 313 9.20 -6.26 2.11
CA PHE A 313 9.17 -4.84 1.85
C PHE A 313 10.51 -4.19 2.23
N ILE A 314 11.08 -3.45 1.27
CA ILE A 314 12.29 -2.65 1.45
C ILE A 314 11.90 -1.18 1.20
N PRO A 315 11.76 -0.35 2.27
CA PRO A 315 11.29 1.03 2.14
C PRO A 315 12.23 1.92 1.34
N LYS A 316 13.53 1.59 1.32
CA LYS A 316 14.54 2.35 0.59
C LYS A 316 15.65 1.42 0.13
N ALA A 317 15.87 1.35 -1.17
CA ALA A 317 16.94 0.59 -1.79
C ALA A 317 17.58 1.40 -2.91
N THR A 318 18.80 1.04 -3.29
CA THR A 318 19.49 1.57 -4.47
C THR A 318 19.98 0.42 -5.32
N ALA A 319 19.91 0.56 -6.64
CA ALA A 319 20.55 -0.42 -7.52
C ALA A 319 22.08 -0.36 -7.35
N THR A 320 22.72 -1.51 -7.31
CA THR A 320 24.16 -1.70 -7.18
C THR A 320 24.62 -2.83 -8.11
N GLY A 321 25.93 -3.05 -8.19
CA GLY A 321 26.50 -4.13 -8.99
C GLY A 321 26.60 -3.82 -10.48
N ALA A 322 27.07 -4.82 -11.23
CA ALA A 322 27.25 -4.73 -12.68
C ALA A 322 26.07 -5.35 -13.41
N VAL A 323 25.45 -4.59 -14.32
CA VAL A 323 24.36 -5.07 -15.17
C VAL A 323 24.93 -5.51 -16.51
N GLY A 324 24.89 -6.81 -16.79
CA GLY A 324 25.30 -7.40 -18.07
C GLY A 324 24.11 -8.05 -18.77
N MET A 325 23.72 -7.52 -19.94
CA MET A 325 22.61 -8.06 -20.74
C MET A 325 23.15 -8.66 -22.05
N ALA A 326 22.88 -9.94 -22.27
CA ALA A 326 23.25 -10.61 -23.51
C ALA A 326 22.12 -10.55 -24.54
N TYR A 327 22.36 -9.84 -25.65
CA TYR A 327 21.47 -9.86 -26.81
C TYR A 327 21.90 -10.95 -27.78
N LYS A 328 21.32 -12.15 -27.62
CA LYS A 328 21.61 -13.31 -28.47
C LYS A 328 20.35 -13.75 -29.20
N LYS A 329 20.53 -14.25 -30.43
CA LYS A 329 19.41 -14.71 -31.26
C LYS A 329 18.82 -16.00 -30.67
N GLY A 330 17.52 -16.00 -30.39
CA GLY A 330 16.78 -17.16 -29.90
C GLY A 330 16.89 -17.42 -28.40
N GLU A 331 17.57 -16.54 -27.66
CA GLU A 331 17.64 -16.58 -26.19
C GLU A 331 16.82 -15.42 -25.59
N LYS A 332 16.25 -15.64 -24.40
CA LYS A 332 15.62 -14.55 -23.63
C LYS A 332 16.72 -13.58 -23.18
N THR A 333 16.44 -12.27 -23.26
CA THR A 333 17.30 -11.27 -22.63
C THR A 333 16.83 -11.07 -21.20
N ILE A 334 17.69 -11.39 -20.24
CA ILE A 334 17.45 -11.25 -18.81
C ILE A 334 18.16 -9.98 -18.32
N VAL A 335 17.51 -9.24 -17.44
CA VAL A 335 18.10 -8.05 -16.80
C VAL A 335 18.50 -8.42 -15.36
N PRO A 336 19.78 -8.73 -15.10
CA PRO A 336 20.24 -8.98 -13.75
C PRO A 336 20.24 -7.67 -12.96
N VAL A 337 19.77 -7.71 -11.72
CA VAL A 337 19.79 -6.55 -10.83
C VAL A 337 20.15 -6.97 -9.41
N THR A 338 20.98 -6.14 -8.79
CA THR A 338 21.26 -6.18 -7.37
C THR A 338 20.80 -4.87 -6.76
N PHE A 339 20.06 -4.95 -5.67
CA PHE A 339 19.68 -3.81 -4.86
C PHE A 339 20.30 -3.89 -3.49
N GLN A 340 20.76 -2.76 -2.96
CA GLN A 340 21.20 -2.64 -1.59
C GLN A 340 20.16 -1.85 -0.79
N ALA A 341 19.68 -2.43 0.31
CA ALA A 341 18.80 -1.74 1.24
C ALA A 341 19.53 -0.61 1.96
N LEU A 342 18.84 0.51 2.15
CA LEU A 342 19.33 1.69 2.86
C LEU A 342 18.45 1.94 4.09
N LYS A 343 19.05 2.35 5.19
CA LYS A 343 18.29 2.72 6.40
C LYS A 343 17.51 4.02 6.15
N ALA A 344 16.19 3.96 6.20
CA ALA A 344 15.34 5.13 6.31
C ALA A 344 15.14 5.51 7.78
N ALA A 345 14.82 6.78 8.04
CA ALA A 345 14.61 7.27 9.40
C ALA A 345 13.43 6.54 10.04
N ASN A 346 13.61 6.09 11.30
CA ASN A 346 12.56 5.46 12.13
C ASN A 346 11.87 4.23 11.52
N THR A 347 12.44 3.61 10.48
CA THR A 347 11.83 2.46 9.79
C THR A 347 12.83 1.31 9.65
N PRO A 348 12.43 0.04 9.82
CA PRO A 348 13.29 -1.11 9.51
C PRO A 348 13.77 -1.06 8.06
N ALA A 349 15.01 -1.48 7.79
CA ALA A 349 15.56 -1.48 6.43
C ALA A 349 14.87 -2.53 5.54
N VAL A 350 14.44 -3.65 6.12
CA VAL A 350 13.71 -4.72 5.46
C VAL A 350 12.65 -5.23 6.44
N THR A 351 11.44 -5.48 5.95
CA THR A 351 10.35 -6.12 6.70
C THR A 351 9.85 -7.33 5.93
N ILE A 352 9.64 -8.46 6.60
CA ILE A 352 9.10 -9.69 6.01
C ILE A 352 7.85 -10.06 6.78
N VAL A 353 6.72 -10.20 6.09
CA VAL A 353 5.43 -10.54 6.67
C VAL A 353 4.82 -11.69 5.89
N ASP A 354 4.33 -12.70 6.61
CA ASP A 354 3.42 -13.69 6.05
C ASP A 354 2.00 -13.20 6.37
N ASN A 355 1.20 -12.92 5.35
CA ASN A 355 -0.22 -12.65 5.60
C ASN A 355 -0.86 -13.98 6.03
N ALA A 356 -1.48 -13.98 7.22
CA ALA A 356 -2.45 -15.01 7.54
C ALA A 356 -3.55 -14.96 6.47
N ALA A 357 -3.86 -16.11 5.90
CA ALA A 357 -4.93 -16.26 4.93
C ALA A 357 -6.29 -15.91 5.54
#